data_AF-A0AAD9UIB4-F1
#
_entry.id   AF-A0AAD9UIB4-F1
#
_cell.length_a   1.000
_cell.length_b   1.000
_cell.length_c   1.000
_cell.angle_alpha   90.00
_cell.angle_beta   90.00
_cell.angle_gamma   90.00
#
_symmetry.space_group_name_H-M   'P 1'
#
loop_
_entity.id
_entity.type
_entity.pdbx_description
1 polymer ?
#
loop_
_entity_poly.entity_id
_entity_poly.type
_entity_poly.pdbx_seq_one_letter_code
_entity_poly.pdbx_strand_id
1 'polypeptide(L)'
;MTEAEKALRIKVFRNGDERYTGKYFILNRRRIRTWDSFLQAVTLDVKSTEAVRSIRTPLHGSRIESLEQLTEKGQNQEYVAVGNGRFKKLG
;
A
#
# COMPACT_ATOMS: atom_id res chain seq x y z
N MET A 1 -23.88 7.77 -10.07
CA MET A 1 -22.53 7.87 -9.46
C MET A 1 -21.73 6.71 -10.02
N THR A 2 -20.68 6.95 -10.81
CA THR A 2 -19.92 5.84 -11.40
C THR A 2 -19.01 5.24 -10.33
N GLU A 3 -18.79 3.92 -10.36
CA GLU A 3 -17.97 3.20 -9.37
C GLU A 3 -16.54 3.76 -9.19
N ALA A 4 -16.05 4.52 -10.18
CA ALA A 4 -14.74 5.17 -10.19
C ALA A 4 -14.53 6.25 -9.10
N GLU A 5 -15.56 6.63 -8.34
CA GLU A 5 -15.49 7.69 -7.31
C GLU A 5 -15.32 7.18 -5.88
N LYS A 6 -15.32 5.86 -5.65
CA LYS A 6 -15.17 5.30 -4.30
C LYS A 6 -13.72 5.40 -3.82
N ALA A 7 -13.50 6.04 -2.68
CA ALA A 7 -12.22 5.98 -1.99
C ALA A 7 -11.93 4.52 -1.58
N LEU A 8 -10.70 4.06 -1.79
CA LEU A 8 -10.28 2.70 -1.47
C LEU A 8 -9.60 2.67 -0.09
N ARG A 9 -10.15 1.90 0.84
CA ARG A 9 -9.57 1.68 2.16
C ARG A 9 -8.71 0.43 2.15
N ILE A 10 -7.43 0.57 2.45
CA ILE A 10 -6.46 -0.55 2.57
C ILE A 10 -5.72 -0.46 3.90
N LYS A 11 -5.14 -1.57 4.35
CA LYS A 11 -4.23 -1.58 5.50
C LYS A 11 -2.81 -1.83 5.02
N VAL A 12 -1.87 -0.99 5.42
CA VAL A 12 -0.47 -1.08 4.99
C VAL A 12 0.44 -1.29 6.20
N PHE A 13 1.26 -2.33 6.13
CA PHE A 13 2.29 -2.68 7.10
C PHE A 13 3.67 -2.25 6.62
N ARG A 14 4.60 -2.10 7.56
CA ARG A 14 6.02 -1.86 7.25
C ARG A 14 6.73 -3.20 7.09
N ASN A 15 7.49 -3.35 6.00
CA ASN A 15 8.25 -4.56 5.74
C ASN A 15 9.25 -4.86 6.86
N GLY A 16 9.09 -6.01 7.53
CA GLY A 16 10.02 -6.45 8.57
C GLY A 16 9.88 -5.80 9.93
N ASP A 17 8.82 -5.03 10.17
CA ASP A 17 8.52 -4.46 11.47
C ASP A 17 7.33 -5.19 12.11
N GLU A 18 7.64 -6.22 12.89
CA GLU A 18 6.65 -7.07 13.59
C GLU A 18 5.88 -6.32 14.68
N ARG A 19 6.42 -5.20 15.19
CA ARG A 19 5.76 -4.40 16.23
C ARG A 19 4.75 -3.42 15.64
N TYR A 20 4.81 -3.17 14.35
CA TYR A 20 3.89 -2.26 13.67
C TYR A 20 2.62 -2.97 13.24
N THR A 21 1.49 -2.58 13.84
CA THR A 21 0.19 -3.21 13.64
C THR A 21 -0.52 -2.83 12.33
N GLY A 22 0.18 -2.09 11.45
CA GLY A 22 -0.35 -1.56 10.20
C GLY A 22 -1.15 -0.28 10.38
N LYS A 23 -1.26 0.52 9.30
CA LYS A 23 -2.09 1.74 9.26
C LYS A 23 -3.09 1.64 8.12
N TYR A 24 -4.31 2.08 8.38
CA TYR A 24 -5.31 2.23 7.32
C TYR A 24 -5.00 3.45 6.46
N PHE A 25 -4.98 3.24 5.16
CA PHE A 25 -4.77 4.26 4.14
C PHE A 25 -6.04 4.39 3.30
N ILE A 26 -6.48 5.63 3.08
CA ILE A 26 -7.62 5.93 2.20
C ILE A 26 -7.08 6.48 0.89
N LEU A 27 -7.06 5.64 -0.14
CA LEU A 27 -6.70 6.05 -1.49
C LEU A 27 -7.88 6.79 -2.12
N ASN A 28 -7.76 8.13 -2.19
CA ASN A 28 -8.68 8.97 -2.92
C ASN A 28 -8.13 9.27 -4.32
N ARG A 29 -8.72 8.67 -5.35
CA ARG A 29 -8.32 8.80 -6.77
C ARG A 29 -8.36 10.24 -7.31
N ARG A 30 -9.09 11.16 -6.66
CA ARG A 30 -9.07 12.60 -7.04
C ARG A 30 -7.76 13.28 -6.65
N ARG A 31 -7.15 12.87 -5.54
CA ARG A 31 -5.91 13.43 -4.98
C ARG A 31 -4.67 12.66 -5.41
N ILE A 32 -4.75 11.34 -5.43
CA ILE A 32 -3.64 10.45 -5.78
C ILE A 32 -3.93 9.84 -7.15
N ARG A 33 -3.24 10.37 -8.16
CA ARG A 33 -3.48 10.03 -9.58
C ARG A 33 -2.40 9.15 -10.19
N THR A 34 -1.22 9.08 -9.58
CA THR A 34 -0.09 8.29 -10.07
C THR A 34 0.39 7.30 -9.03
N TRP A 35 1.02 6.22 -9.51
CA TRP A 35 1.62 5.22 -8.65
C TRP A 35 2.72 5.81 -7.75
N ASP A 36 3.58 6.67 -8.29
CA ASP A 36 4.64 7.32 -7.51
C ASP A 36 4.10 8.21 -6.39
N SER A 37 3.03 8.98 -6.66
CA SER A 37 2.37 9.81 -5.64
C SER A 37 1.80 8.95 -4.51
N PHE A 38 1.28 7.76 -4.84
CA PHE A 38 0.81 6.80 -3.86
C PHE A 38 1.95 6.23 -3.01
N LEU A 39 3.06 5.82 -3.63
CA LEU A 39 4.24 5.32 -2.89
C LEU A 39 4.82 6.38 -1.95
N GLN A 40 4.87 7.64 -2.38
CA GLN A 40 5.28 8.77 -1.53
C GLN A 40 4.30 8.98 -0.36
N ALA A 41 3.00 8.98 -0.64
CA ALA A 41 1.98 9.11 0.41
C ALA A 41 2.09 7.98 1.44
N VAL A 42 2.24 6.73 0.99
CA VAL A 42 2.43 5.58 1.88
C VAL A 42 3.70 5.72 2.70
N THR A 43 4.82 6.14 2.10
CA THR A 43 6.11 6.37 2.80
C THR A 43 5.92 7.28 4.01
N LEU A 44 5.25 8.42 3.80
CA LEU A 44 4.98 9.40 4.85
C LEU A 44 4.00 8.84 5.89
N ASP A 45 2.92 8.20 5.42
CA ASP A 45 1.83 7.79 6.30
C ASP A 45 2.22 6.66 7.26
N VAL A 46 2.97 5.68 6.78
CA VAL A 46 3.47 4.58 7.62
C VAL A 46 4.75 4.95 8.38
N LYS A 47 5.27 6.17 8.18
CA LYS A 47 6.55 6.64 8.74
C LYS A 47 7.67 5.64 8.46
N SER A 48 7.80 5.26 7.19
CA SER A 48 8.89 4.41 6.75
C SER A 48 10.21 5.16 6.87
N THR A 49 11.26 4.48 7.35
CA THR A 49 12.62 5.06 7.44
C THR A 49 13.25 5.26 6.06
N GLU A 50 12.78 4.50 5.07
CA GLU A 50 13.21 4.60 3.67
C GLU A 50 12.01 4.85 2.75
N ALA A 51 12.29 5.41 1.57
CA ALA A 51 11.27 5.57 0.54
C ALA A 51 10.70 4.21 0.12
N VAL A 52 9.38 4.09 0.15
CA VAL A 52 8.67 2.89 -0.30
C VAL A 52 8.80 2.80 -1.82
N ARG A 53 9.24 1.64 -2.31
CA ARG A 53 9.46 1.37 -3.75
C ARG A 53 8.52 0.29 -4.30
N SER A 54 7.91 -0.49 -3.42
CA SER A 54 7.02 -1.58 -3.80
C SER A 54 5.96 -1.81 -2.72
N ILE A 55 4.73 -2.06 -3.18
CA ILE A 55 3.65 -2.61 -2.37
C ILE A 55 3.52 -4.09 -2.71
N ARG A 56 3.39 -4.94 -1.69
CA ARG A 56 3.33 -6.39 -1.86
C ARG A 56 2.19 -7.02 -1.06
N THR A 57 1.70 -8.16 -1.54
CA THR A 57 0.73 -8.96 -0.78
C THR A 57 1.40 -9.57 0.47
N PRO A 58 0.72 -9.63 1.63
CA PRO A 58 1.36 -10.03 2.90
C PRO A 58 1.85 -11.47 2.94
N LEU A 59 1.14 -12.39 2.26
CA LEU A 59 1.44 -13.83 2.32
C LEU A 59 2.44 -14.30 1.26
N HIS A 60 2.27 -13.84 0.02
CA HIS A 60 3.03 -14.33 -1.13
C HIS A 60 4.06 -13.33 -1.67
N GLY A 61 4.03 -12.08 -1.18
CA GLY A 61 4.95 -11.05 -1.64
C GLY A 61 4.71 -10.61 -3.10
N SER A 62 3.56 -10.95 -3.68
CA SER A 62 3.18 -10.57 -5.05
C SER A 62 3.14 -9.05 -5.15
N ARG A 63 3.79 -8.49 -6.16
CA ARG A 63 3.89 -7.04 -6.34
C ARG A 63 2.56 -6.47 -6.84
N ILE A 64 2.17 -5.33 -6.28
CA ILE A 64 1.18 -4.43 -6.88
C ILE A 64 1.94 -3.37 -7.69
N GLU A 65 1.55 -3.18 -8.93
CA GLU A 65 2.25 -2.35 -9.92
C GLU A 65 1.51 -1.06 -10.26
N SER A 66 0.20 -0.98 -9.96
CA SER A 66 -0.62 0.19 -10.30
C SER A 66 -1.77 0.42 -9.33
N LEU A 67 -2.37 1.61 -9.43
CA LEU A 67 -3.55 1.98 -8.65
C LEU A 67 -4.80 1.21 -9.13
N GLU A 68 -4.84 0.86 -10.41
CA GLU A 68 -5.89 0.05 -11.03
C GLU A 68 -5.89 -1.35 -10.42
N GLN A 69 -4.72 -2.00 -10.39
CA GLN A 69 -4.56 -3.32 -9.77
C GLN A 69 -4.91 -3.28 -8.28
N LEU A 70 -4.54 -2.20 -7.57
CA LEU A 70 -4.91 -2.03 -6.17
C LEU A 70 -6.44 -1.91 -5.98
N THR A 71 -7.11 -1.22 -6.91
CA THR A 71 -8.57 -1.04 -6.89
C THR A 71 -9.31 -2.34 -7.21
N GLU A 72 -8.82 -3.11 -8.19
CA GLU A 72 -9.35 -4.42 -8.57
C GLU A 72 -9.32 -5.43 -7.42
N LYS A 73 -8.33 -5.33 -6.52
CA LYS A 73 -8.26 -6.18 -5.31
C LYS A 73 -9.37 -5.88 -4.29
N GLY A 74 -10.00 -4.71 -4.38
CA GLY A 74 -11.15 -4.34 -3.55
C GLY A 74 -10.79 -3.77 -2.17
N GLN A 75 -11.83 -3.50 -1.38
CA GLN A 75 -11.75 -2.81 -0.09
C GLN A 75 -11.17 -3.69 1.03
N ASN A 76 -10.61 -3.04 2.05
CA ASN A 76 -10.08 -3.63 3.28
C ASN A 76 -8.99 -4.69 3.08
N GLN A 77 -8.31 -4.66 1.93
CA GLN A 77 -7.16 -5.52 1.66
C GLN A 77 -5.92 -5.06 2.42
N GLU A 78 -5.04 -6.01 2.71
CA GLU A 78 -3.80 -5.78 3.43
C GLU A 78 -2.59 -5.84 2.50
N TYR A 79 -1.59 -5.01 2.77
CA TYR A 79 -0.37 -4.95 1.99
C TYR A 79 0.85 -4.61 2.84
N VAL A 80 2.03 -4.93 2.32
CA VAL A 80 3.32 -4.61 2.92
C VAL A 80 4.04 -3.58 2.06
N ALA A 81 4.40 -2.45 2.67
CA ALA A 81 5.24 -1.43 2.07
C ALA A 81 6.73 -1.81 2.22
N VAL A 82 7.40 -1.97 1.08
CA VAL A 82 8.81 -2.35 0.99
C VAL A 82 9.63 -1.19 0.44
N GLY A 83 10.61 -0.73 1.22
CA GLY A 83 11.64 0.23 0.81
C GLY A 83 12.80 -0.47 0.11
N ASN A 84 14.02 -0.33 0.64
CA ASN A 84 15.16 -1.14 0.20
C ASN A 84 15.12 -2.53 0.84
N GLY A 85 15.77 -3.48 0.16
CA GLY A 85 15.93 -4.84 0.65
C GLY A 85 14.82 -5.80 0.22
N ARG A 86 14.83 -6.99 0.84
CA ARG A 86 13.94 -8.10 0.48
C ARG A 86 12.60 -8.00 1.22
N PHE A 87 11.54 -8.45 0.57
CA PHE A 87 10.25 -8.66 1.20
C PHE A 87 10.37 -9.67 2.35
N LYS A 88 9.70 -9.37 3.46
CA LYS A 88 9.53 -10.25 4.61
C LYS A 88 8.03 -10.50 4.78
N LYS A 89 7.66 -11.78 4.76
CA LYS A 89 6.27 -12.22 4.91
C LYS A 89 5.70 -11.70 6.22
N LEU A 90 4.46 -11.22 6.18
CA LEU A 90 3.72 -10.93 7.41
C LEU A 90 3.22 -12.27 7.97
N GLY A 91 3.53 -12.55 9.24
CA GLY A 91 3.24 -13.82 9.92
C GLY A 91 1.79 -14.26 9.80
#